data_AF-A0A7J4PRQ0-F1
#
_entry.id   AF-A0A7J4PRQ0-F1
#
_cell.length_a   1.000
_cell.length_b   1.000
_cell.length_c   1.000
_cell.angle_alpha   90.00
_cell.angle_beta   90.00
_cell.angle_gamma   90.00
#
_symmetry.space_group_name_H-M   'P 1'
#
loop_
_entity.id
_entity.type
_entity.pdbx_description
1 polymer ?
#
loop_
_entity_poly.entity_id
_entity_poly.type
_entity_poly.pdbx_seq_one_letter_code
_entity_poly.pdbx_strand_id
1 'polypeptide(L)'
;MPQESQKTEEPTGDDLGDYLTEHERKQLLANLHRTLIWVGVQDPYKLNIDADLLREEMEKDLIKPSDLPPEVHPIKGVLDLRHLIWRLIHEKDLTEKEEMEVKELIKVLKAKETRDEERLKEEKLTHEEAHLLFEETAAVIRTLMDLKEILAKEEHKTDVGKETLEKKVNDVKKWSASVDEMKDKK
;
A
#
# COMPACT_ATOMS: atom_id res chain seq x y z
N MET A 1 -49.77 18.84 13.36
CA MET A 1 -49.78 17.44 12.92
C MET A 1 -50.64 17.35 11.67
N PRO A 2 -50.26 16.70 10.56
CA PRO A 2 -48.98 16.04 10.18
C PRO A 2 -48.25 16.82 9.05
N GLN A 3 -46.91 16.94 9.05
CA GLN A 3 -45.91 16.02 8.48
C GLN A 3 -46.09 15.80 6.97
N GLU A 4 -45.43 16.66 6.20
CA GLU A 4 -45.21 16.53 4.75
C GLU A 4 -44.23 15.38 4.55
N SER A 5 -44.77 14.18 4.33
CA SER A 5 -43.99 12.99 4.03
C SER A 5 -43.27 13.19 2.71
N GLN A 6 -41.94 13.27 2.77
CA GLN A 6 -41.06 13.10 1.63
C GLN A 6 -41.43 11.78 0.94
N LYS A 7 -41.98 11.91 -0.26
CA LYS A 7 -42.32 10.82 -1.15
C LYS A 7 -41.00 10.25 -1.65
N THR A 8 -40.63 9.08 -1.14
CA THR A 8 -39.56 8.25 -1.71
C THR A 8 -39.95 7.95 -3.15
N GLU A 9 -39.29 8.59 -4.11
CA GLU A 9 -39.44 8.28 -5.53
C GLU A 9 -38.77 6.92 -5.76
N GLU A 10 -39.58 5.91 -6.07
CA GLU A 10 -39.09 4.62 -6.55
C GLU A 10 -38.52 4.79 -7.95
N PRO A 11 -37.35 4.19 -8.27
CA PRO A 11 -36.72 4.36 -9.56
C PRO A 11 -37.57 3.73 -10.66
N THR A 12 -37.81 4.51 -11.71
CA THR A 12 -38.49 4.12 -12.95
C THR A 12 -37.75 2.97 -13.65
N GLY A 13 -38.51 2.02 -14.21
CA GLY A 13 -38.01 0.72 -14.69
C GLY A 13 -36.99 0.70 -15.85
N ASP A 14 -36.55 1.85 -16.36
CA ASP A 14 -35.40 1.96 -17.29
C ASP A 14 -34.04 2.12 -16.54
N ASP A 15 -34.04 2.57 -15.27
CA ASP A 15 -32.83 2.79 -14.45
C ASP A 15 -32.26 1.49 -13.84
N LEU A 16 -33.03 0.39 -13.83
CA LEU A 16 -32.63 -0.88 -13.19
C LEU A 16 -31.53 -1.64 -13.96
N GLY A 17 -31.31 -1.31 -15.24
CA GLY A 17 -30.27 -1.93 -16.07
C GLY A 17 -28.87 -1.37 -15.82
N ASP A 18 -28.75 -0.20 -15.21
CA ASP A 18 -27.47 0.48 -14.99
C ASP A 18 -26.83 0.15 -13.65
N TYR A 19 -27.54 -0.53 -12.73
CA TYR A 19 -27.00 -0.90 -11.42
C TYR A 19 -26.37 -2.28 -11.39
N LEU A 20 -25.27 -2.39 -10.64
CA LEU A 20 -24.51 -3.61 -10.45
C LEU A 20 -25.35 -4.70 -9.77
N THR A 21 -25.50 -5.85 -10.41
CA THR A 21 -26.18 -7.01 -9.83
C THR A 21 -25.30 -7.71 -8.79
N GLU A 22 -25.92 -8.48 -7.90
CA GLU A 22 -25.21 -9.28 -6.88
C GLU A 22 -24.26 -10.31 -7.51
N HIS A 23 -24.56 -10.80 -8.71
CA HIS A 23 -23.70 -11.73 -9.41
C HIS A 23 -22.42 -11.04 -9.93
N GLU A 24 -22.58 -9.89 -10.59
CA GLU A 24 -21.47 -9.08 -11.09
C GLU A 24 -20.60 -8.58 -9.95
N ARG A 25 -21.22 -8.20 -8.82
CA ARG A 25 -20.53 -7.84 -7.60
C ARG A 25 -19.59 -8.93 -7.10
N LYS A 26 -20.09 -10.17 -6.99
CA LYS A 26 -19.27 -11.33 -6.60
C LYS A 26 -18.16 -11.60 -7.61
N GLN A 27 -18.43 -11.40 -8.89
CA GLN A 27 -17.44 -11.58 -9.94
C GLN A 27 -16.32 -10.53 -9.85
N LEU A 28 -16.65 -9.25 -9.63
CA LEU A 28 -15.67 -8.18 -9.45
C LEU A 28 -14.82 -8.42 -8.20
N LEU A 29 -15.42 -8.75 -7.06
CA LEU A 29 -14.69 -9.09 -5.83
C LEU A 29 -13.77 -10.30 -6.03
N ALA A 30 -14.26 -11.38 -6.65
CA ALA A 30 -13.43 -12.55 -6.95
C ALA A 30 -12.28 -12.21 -7.91
N ASN A 31 -12.50 -11.29 -8.84
CA ASN A 31 -11.49 -10.80 -9.76
C ASN A 31 -10.42 -9.97 -9.04
N LEU A 32 -10.76 -9.10 -8.07
CA LEU A 32 -9.75 -8.36 -7.30
C LEU A 32 -8.72 -9.33 -6.67
N HIS A 33 -9.15 -10.46 -6.13
CA HIS A 33 -8.26 -11.40 -5.45
C HIS A 33 -7.62 -12.45 -6.36
N ARG A 34 -7.97 -12.51 -7.64
CA ARG A 34 -7.43 -13.53 -8.53
C ARG A 34 -5.97 -13.19 -8.89
N THR A 35 -5.10 -14.19 -8.78
CA THR A 35 -3.68 -14.05 -9.11
C THR A 35 -3.54 -13.57 -10.56
N LEU A 36 -2.75 -12.49 -10.75
CA LEU A 36 -2.40 -11.87 -12.04
C LEU A 36 -3.41 -10.89 -12.66
N ILE A 37 -4.52 -10.54 -12.02
CA ILE A 37 -5.44 -9.51 -12.57
C ILE A 37 -4.76 -8.15 -12.71
N TRP A 38 -3.79 -7.88 -11.83
CA TRP A 38 -2.99 -6.67 -11.80
C TRP A 38 -1.86 -6.63 -12.83
N VAL A 39 -1.64 -7.73 -13.56
CA VAL A 39 -0.62 -7.79 -14.60
C VAL A 39 -1.09 -6.98 -15.80
N GLY A 40 -0.44 -5.83 -16.01
CA GLY A 40 -0.79 -4.89 -17.07
C GLY A 40 -1.53 -3.64 -16.57
N VAL A 41 -2.01 -3.64 -15.32
CA VAL A 41 -2.48 -2.42 -14.66
C VAL A 41 -1.29 -1.48 -14.52
N GLN A 42 -1.38 -0.33 -15.19
CA GLN A 42 -0.36 0.69 -15.08
C GLN A 42 -0.49 1.39 -13.73
N ASP A 43 0.64 1.59 -13.06
CA ASP A 43 0.68 2.41 -11.87
C ASP A 43 0.13 3.81 -12.20
N PRO A 44 -0.99 4.21 -11.57
CA PRO A 44 -1.56 5.51 -11.83
C PRO A 44 -0.56 6.58 -11.44
N TYR A 45 -0.54 7.68 -12.18
CA TYR A 45 0.33 8.81 -11.83
C TYR A 45 -0.02 9.35 -10.44
N LYS A 46 -1.31 9.33 -10.08
CA LYS A 46 -1.81 9.79 -8.80
C LYS A 46 -2.89 8.84 -8.31
N LEU A 47 -2.83 8.51 -7.04
CA LEU A 47 -3.87 7.78 -6.34
C LEU A 47 -4.61 8.76 -5.42
N ASN A 48 -5.94 8.72 -5.46
CA ASN A 48 -6.77 9.49 -4.55
C ASN A 48 -7.02 8.63 -3.31
N ILE A 49 -6.62 9.11 -2.14
CA ILE A 49 -6.94 8.49 -0.86
C ILE A 49 -7.94 9.42 -0.19
N ASP A 50 -9.10 8.88 0.20
CA ASP A 50 -10.09 9.65 0.94
C ASP A 50 -9.42 10.31 2.15
N ALA A 51 -9.51 11.65 2.22
CA ALA A 51 -8.85 12.44 3.26
C ALA A 51 -9.42 12.12 4.64
N ASP A 52 -10.69 11.72 4.72
CA ASP A 52 -11.34 11.31 5.96
C ASP A 52 -10.84 9.93 6.39
N LEU A 53 -10.73 8.97 5.45
CA LEU A 53 -10.09 7.67 5.73
C LEU A 53 -8.67 7.83 6.24
N LEU A 54 -7.90 8.68 5.57
CA LEU A 54 -6.50 8.90 5.90
C LEU A 54 -6.38 9.56 7.27
N ARG A 55 -7.26 10.50 7.61
CA ARG A 55 -7.32 11.08 8.96
C ARG A 55 -7.69 10.06 10.02
N GLU A 56 -8.72 9.25 9.78
CA GLU A 56 -9.18 8.22 10.72
C GLU A 56 -8.08 7.18 11.01
N GLU A 57 -7.42 6.66 9.97
CA GLU A 57 -6.35 5.68 10.14
C GLU A 57 -5.09 6.30 10.77
N MET A 58 -4.79 7.56 10.46
CA MET A 58 -3.73 8.30 11.16
C MET A 58 -4.03 8.49 12.65
N GLU A 59 -5.28 8.78 13.02
CA GLU A 59 -5.70 8.93 14.42
C GLU A 59 -5.68 7.59 15.17
N LYS A 60 -6.11 6.51 14.49
CA LYS A 60 -6.18 5.16 15.04
C LYS A 60 -4.80 4.56 15.33
N ASP A 61 -3.87 4.71 14.40
CA ASP A 61 -2.51 4.16 14.53
C ASP A 61 -1.49 5.20 15.05
N LEU A 62 -1.95 6.39 15.46
CA LEU A 62 -1.13 7.51 15.95
C LEU A 62 -0.03 7.95 14.95
N ILE A 63 -0.29 7.79 13.66
CA ILE A 63 0.63 8.13 12.57
C ILE A 63 0.64 9.64 12.40
N LYS A 64 1.81 10.27 12.47
CA LYS A 64 1.95 11.71 12.19
C LYS A 64 2.15 11.93 10.69
N PRO A 65 1.80 13.11 10.16
CA PRO A 65 2.13 13.47 8.79
C PRO A 65 3.63 13.37 8.46
N SER A 66 4.50 13.47 9.47
CA SER A 66 5.96 13.32 9.35
C SER A 66 6.43 11.88 9.18
N ASP A 67 5.55 10.91 9.44
CA ASP A 67 5.80 9.47 9.39
C ASP A 67 5.29 8.88 8.07
N LEU A 68 4.88 9.73 7.12
CA LEU A 68 4.51 9.35 5.76
C LEU A 68 5.54 9.88 4.77
N PRO A 69 5.72 9.21 3.61
CA PRO A 69 6.59 9.71 2.55
C PRO A 69 6.15 11.09 2.06
N PRO A 70 7.08 11.95 1.59
CA PRO A 70 6.78 13.30 1.13
C PRO A 70 5.84 13.35 -0.09
N GLU A 71 5.73 12.26 -0.84
CA GLU A 71 4.81 12.08 -1.97
C GLU A 71 3.35 11.89 -1.55
N VAL A 72 3.12 11.63 -0.26
CA VAL A 72 1.77 11.57 0.32
C VAL A 72 1.36 12.97 0.71
N HIS A 73 0.17 13.38 0.28
CA HIS A 73 -0.39 14.68 0.63
C HIS A 73 -1.69 14.49 1.45
N PRO A 74 -1.57 14.30 2.78
CA PRO A 74 -2.71 14.02 3.65
C PRO A 74 -3.86 15.01 3.53
N ILE A 75 -3.53 16.31 3.47
CA ILE A 75 -4.50 17.40 3.39
C ILE A 75 -5.28 17.37 2.07
N LYS A 76 -4.63 16.91 0.99
CA LYS A 76 -5.23 16.87 -0.35
C LYS A 76 -5.88 15.52 -0.64
N GLY A 77 -5.62 14.49 0.16
CA GLY A 77 -6.02 13.12 -0.15
C GLY A 77 -5.37 12.58 -1.42
N VAL A 78 -4.16 13.04 -1.77
CA VAL A 78 -3.50 12.64 -3.04
C VAL A 78 -2.15 12.02 -2.73
N LEU A 79 -1.83 10.95 -3.46
CA LEU A 79 -0.56 10.26 -3.39
C LEU A 79 0.09 10.19 -4.78
N ASP A 80 1.31 10.72 -4.91
CA ASP A 80 2.09 10.65 -6.17
C ASP A 80 2.83 9.31 -6.25
N LEU A 81 2.08 8.30 -6.69
CA LEU A 81 2.49 6.90 -6.68
C LEU A 81 3.71 6.66 -7.55
N ARG A 82 3.70 7.20 -8.77
CA ARG A 82 4.76 6.97 -9.74
C ARG A 82 6.07 7.58 -9.28
N HIS A 83 6.02 8.79 -8.72
CA HIS A 83 7.22 9.41 -8.17
C HIS A 83 7.78 8.57 -7.02
N LEU A 84 6.92 8.17 -6.08
CA LEU A 84 7.31 7.37 -4.92
C LEU A 84 7.97 6.06 -5.36
N ILE A 85 7.29 5.25 -6.19
CA ILE A 85 7.81 3.97 -6.65
C ILE A 85 9.12 4.16 -7.42
N TRP A 86 9.21 5.15 -8.32
CA TRP A 86 10.45 5.42 -9.04
C TRP A 86 11.60 5.76 -8.10
N ARG A 87 11.37 6.64 -7.11
CA ARG A 87 12.38 7.04 -6.12
C ARG A 87 12.86 5.84 -5.31
N LEU A 88 11.93 5.07 -4.76
CA LEU A 88 12.23 3.88 -3.96
C LEU A 88 12.99 2.80 -4.74
N ILE A 89 12.77 2.69 -6.06
CA ILE A 89 13.50 1.74 -6.92
C ILE A 89 14.92 2.24 -7.27
N HIS A 90 15.11 3.55 -7.45
CA HIS A 90 16.36 4.13 -7.96
C HIS A 90 17.31 4.59 -6.86
N GLU A 91 16.81 4.86 -5.65
CA GLU A 91 17.64 5.15 -4.49
C GLU A 91 18.36 3.87 -4.02
N LYS A 92 19.65 4.00 -3.68
CA LYS A 92 20.55 2.84 -3.54
C LYS A 92 20.28 2.01 -2.29
N ASP A 93 19.91 2.66 -1.21
CA ASP A 93 19.59 2.08 0.10
C ASP A 93 18.50 2.94 0.76
N LEU A 94 17.45 2.29 1.25
CA LEU A 94 16.40 2.95 2.03
C LEU A 94 16.90 3.22 3.45
N THR A 95 16.72 4.44 3.95
CA THR A 95 17.03 4.72 5.36
C THR A 95 16.01 4.06 6.29
N GLU A 96 16.37 3.77 7.54
CA GLU A 96 15.45 3.20 8.53
C GLU A 96 14.17 4.06 8.70
N LYS A 97 14.30 5.39 8.55
CA LYS A 97 13.17 6.32 8.59
C LYS A 97 12.22 6.09 7.40
N GLU A 98 12.76 6.02 6.19
CA GLU A 98 11.98 5.79 4.98
C GLU A 98 11.34 4.40 4.97
N GLU A 99 12.03 3.39 5.52
CA GLU A 99 11.46 2.06 5.68
C GLU A 99 10.23 2.10 6.60
N MET A 100 10.29 2.84 7.71
CA MET A 100 9.13 3.07 8.57
C MET A 100 8.02 3.84 7.84
N GLU A 101 8.36 4.90 7.11
CA GLU A 101 7.39 5.69 6.36
C GLU A 101 6.62 4.85 5.31
N VAL A 102 7.35 3.99 4.58
CA VAL A 102 6.74 3.06 3.61
C VAL A 102 5.87 2.02 4.31
N LYS A 103 6.26 1.52 5.50
CA LYS A 103 5.42 0.60 6.30
C LYS A 103 4.14 1.26 6.78
N GLU A 104 4.19 2.51 7.24
CA GLU A 104 2.99 3.24 7.64
C GLU A 104 2.08 3.51 6.44
N LEU A 105 2.65 3.87 5.28
CA LEU A 105 1.89 3.99 4.04
C LEU A 105 1.21 2.68 3.63
N ILE A 106 1.88 1.53 3.77
CA ILE A 106 1.27 0.21 3.49
C ILE A 106 0.04 -0.03 4.39
N LYS A 107 0.04 0.41 5.65
CA LYS A 107 -1.15 0.28 6.52
C LYS A 107 -2.31 1.11 5.99
N VAL A 108 -2.05 2.37 5.64
CA VAL A 108 -3.07 3.28 5.09
C VAL A 108 -3.65 2.73 3.78
N LEU A 109 -2.81 2.23 2.88
CA LEU A 109 -3.27 1.65 1.61
C LEU A 109 -4.07 0.36 1.80
N LYS A 110 -3.75 -0.47 2.81
CA LYS A 110 -4.56 -1.63 3.17
C LYS A 110 -5.94 -1.26 3.71
N ALA A 111 -6.02 -0.19 4.50
CA ALA A 111 -7.30 0.32 4.98
C ALA A 111 -8.16 0.83 3.82
N LYS A 112 -7.54 1.47 2.82
CA LYS A 112 -8.20 1.86 1.57
C LYS A 112 -8.68 0.64 0.77
N GLU A 113 -7.82 -0.35 0.55
CA GLU A 113 -8.19 -1.62 -0.11
C GLU A 113 -9.42 -2.24 0.55
N THR A 114 -9.42 -2.36 1.88
CA THR A 114 -10.53 -2.92 2.66
C THR A 114 -11.81 -2.11 2.49
N ARG A 115 -11.72 -0.77 2.58
CA ARG A 115 -12.89 0.10 2.44
C ARG A 115 -13.45 0.07 1.03
N ASP A 116 -12.61 0.08 0.00
CA ASP A 116 -13.07 0.01 -1.39
C ASP A 116 -13.71 -1.35 -1.70
N GLU A 117 -13.20 -2.44 -1.13
CA GLU A 117 -13.85 -3.77 -1.18
C GLU A 117 -15.20 -3.79 -0.48
N GLU A 118 -15.32 -3.19 0.71
CA GLU A 118 -16.60 -3.07 1.43
C GLU A 118 -17.62 -2.25 0.64
N ARG A 119 -17.19 -1.13 0.04
CA ARG A 119 -18.05 -0.33 -0.84
C ARG A 119 -18.51 -1.12 -2.05
N LEU A 120 -17.59 -1.83 -2.71
CA LEU A 120 -17.92 -2.73 -3.81
C LEU A 120 -18.82 -3.87 -3.34
N LYS A 121 -18.88 -4.22 -2.06
CA LYS A 121 -19.74 -5.27 -1.51
C LYS A 121 -21.13 -4.77 -1.09
N GLU A 122 -21.25 -3.56 -0.56
CA GLU A 122 -22.47 -3.13 0.15
C GLU A 122 -23.16 -1.93 -0.49
N GLU A 123 -22.43 -1.06 -1.21
CA GLU A 123 -23.03 0.14 -1.82
C GLU A 123 -23.84 -0.20 -3.07
N LYS A 124 -24.93 0.55 -3.29
CA LYS A 124 -25.67 0.53 -4.56
C LYS A 124 -24.88 1.35 -5.58
N LEU A 125 -24.14 0.66 -6.44
CA LEU A 125 -23.30 1.26 -7.47
C LEU A 125 -23.88 0.98 -8.85
N THR A 126 -23.76 1.96 -9.74
CA THR A 126 -23.90 1.73 -11.18
C THR A 126 -22.73 0.89 -11.71
N HIS A 127 -22.87 0.31 -12.90
CA HIS A 127 -21.78 -0.44 -13.54
C HIS A 127 -20.53 0.42 -13.75
N GLU A 128 -20.70 1.69 -14.12
CA GLU A 128 -19.59 2.61 -14.32
C GLU A 128 -18.89 2.93 -12.99
N GLU A 129 -19.64 3.23 -11.92
CA GLU A 129 -19.07 3.45 -10.60
C GLU A 129 -18.35 2.21 -10.06
N ALA A 130 -18.94 1.03 -10.24
CA ALA A 130 -18.33 -0.24 -9.84
C ALA A 130 -17.04 -0.54 -10.61
N HIS A 131 -17.02 -0.24 -11.91
CA HIS A 131 -15.83 -0.39 -12.75
C HIS A 131 -14.72 0.59 -12.34
N LEU A 132 -15.04 1.86 -12.10
CA LEU A 132 -14.08 2.84 -11.63
C LEU A 132 -13.51 2.47 -10.25
N LEU A 133 -14.36 2.04 -9.33
CA LEU A 133 -13.94 1.56 -8.01
C LEU A 133 -13.04 0.33 -8.15
N PHE A 134 -13.39 -0.62 -9.02
CA PHE A 134 -12.57 -1.80 -9.29
C PHE A 134 -11.18 -1.45 -9.81
N GLU A 135 -11.07 -0.57 -10.82
CA GLU A 135 -9.80 -0.10 -11.37
C GLU A 135 -8.96 0.70 -10.35
N GLU A 136 -9.61 1.43 -9.45
CA GLU A 136 -8.91 2.14 -8.38
C GLU A 136 -8.35 1.16 -7.35
N THR A 137 -9.17 0.22 -6.86
CA THR A 137 -8.73 -0.85 -5.94
C THR A 137 -7.62 -1.70 -6.56
N ALA A 138 -7.69 -1.93 -7.87
CA ALA A 138 -6.65 -2.59 -8.65
C ALA A 138 -5.29 -1.94 -8.51
N ALA A 139 -5.27 -0.63 -8.72
CA ALA A 139 -4.07 0.17 -8.60
C ALA A 139 -3.55 0.16 -7.16
N VAL A 140 -4.42 0.25 -6.15
CA VAL A 140 -4.03 0.15 -4.73
C VAL A 140 -3.33 -1.17 -4.45
N ILE A 141 -3.92 -2.29 -4.89
CA ILE A 141 -3.34 -3.62 -4.64
C ILE A 141 -2.00 -3.78 -5.37
N ARG A 142 -1.90 -3.32 -6.62
CA ARG A 142 -0.65 -3.32 -7.38
C ARG A 142 0.46 -2.55 -6.65
N THR A 143 0.12 -1.39 -6.13
CA THR A 143 1.03 -0.53 -5.35
C THR A 143 1.47 -1.21 -4.06
N LEU A 144 0.52 -1.80 -3.33
CA LEU A 144 0.82 -2.56 -2.12
C LEU A 144 1.80 -3.70 -2.41
N MET A 145 1.70 -4.35 -3.58
CA MET A 145 2.66 -5.36 -4.01
C MET A 145 4.04 -4.76 -4.27
N ASP A 146 4.14 -3.65 -5.03
CA ASP A 146 5.43 -3.00 -5.30
C ASP A 146 6.14 -2.55 -4.03
N LEU A 147 5.42 -1.86 -3.13
CA LEU A 147 6.00 -1.39 -1.87
C LEU A 147 6.49 -2.56 -1.01
N LYS A 148 5.74 -3.66 -0.94
CA LYS A 148 6.19 -4.87 -0.22
C LYS A 148 7.41 -5.52 -0.88
N GLU A 149 7.46 -5.57 -2.21
CA GLU A 149 8.61 -6.12 -2.94
C GLU A 149 9.86 -5.27 -2.73
N ILE A 150 9.72 -3.94 -2.73
CA ILE A 150 10.81 -3.00 -2.43
C ILE A 150 11.34 -3.26 -1.02
N LEU A 151 10.46 -3.31 -0.01
CA LEU A 151 10.87 -3.58 1.38
C LEU A 151 11.56 -4.94 1.54
N ALA A 152 11.05 -6.00 0.89
CA ALA A 152 11.65 -7.33 0.95
C ALA A 152 13.05 -7.36 0.33
N LYS A 153 13.28 -6.63 -0.76
CA LYS A 153 14.60 -6.50 -1.39
C LYS A 153 15.60 -5.82 -0.46
N GLU A 154 15.18 -4.77 0.24
CA GLU A 154 16.03 -4.08 1.21
C GLU A 154 16.35 -4.95 2.42
N GLU A 155 15.36 -5.66 2.99
CA GLU A 155 15.59 -6.59 4.11
C GLU A 155 16.65 -7.64 3.73
N HIS A 156 16.52 -8.25 2.55
CA HIS A 156 17.52 -9.20 2.05
C HIS A 156 18.91 -8.58 1.82
N LYS A 157 19.01 -7.34 1.32
CA LYS A 157 20.31 -6.64 1.20
C LYS A 157 20.95 -6.42 2.57
N THR A 158 20.17 -5.98 3.56
CA THR A 158 20.68 -5.71 4.91
C THR A 158 21.17 -6.97 5.61
N ASP A 159 20.48 -8.10 5.44
CA ASP A 159 20.87 -9.39 6.04
C ASP A 159 22.19 -9.91 5.46
N VAL A 160 22.33 -9.89 4.13
CA VAL A 160 23.58 -10.26 3.44
C VAL A 160 24.74 -9.33 3.84
N GLY A 161 24.46 -8.03 4.01
CA GLY A 161 25.43 -7.05 4.49
C GLY A 161 25.92 -7.36 5.91
N LYS A 162 25.00 -7.68 6.83
CA LYS A 162 25.32 -8.07 8.22
C LYS A 162 26.16 -9.34 8.27
N GLU A 163 25.77 -10.39 7.52
CA GLU A 163 26.52 -11.65 7.46
C GLU A 163 27.97 -11.43 6.95
N THR A 164 28.14 -10.54 5.97
CA THR A 164 29.46 -10.19 5.43
C THR A 164 30.31 -9.42 6.46
N LEU A 165 29.68 -8.54 7.25
CA LEU A 165 30.36 -7.79 8.31
C LEU A 165 30.82 -8.72 9.44
N GLU A 166 29.95 -9.66 9.87
CA GLU A 166 30.28 -10.65 10.90
C GLU A 166 31.45 -11.55 10.50
N LYS A 167 31.50 -11.99 9.23
CA LYS A 167 32.65 -12.74 8.69
C LYS A 167 33.94 -11.95 8.80
N LYS A 168 33.95 -10.68 8.38
CA LYS A 168 35.13 -9.81 8.47
C LYS A 168 35.58 -9.59 9.92
N VAL A 169 34.65 -9.36 10.84
CA VAL A 169 34.95 -9.19 12.27
C VAL A 169 35.57 -10.46 12.85
N ASN A 170 35.04 -11.63 12.50
CA ASN A 170 35.60 -12.91 12.91
C ASN A 170 37.00 -13.17 12.33
N ASP A 171 37.24 -12.78 11.08
CA ASP A 171 38.57 -12.90 10.47
C ASP A 171 39.59 -11.99 11.15
N VAL A 172 39.21 -10.75 11.50
CA VAL A 172 40.06 -9.83 12.27
C VAL A 172 40.36 -10.40 13.67
N LYS A 173 39.36 -10.96 14.36
CA LYS A 173 39.56 -11.60 15.68
C LYS A 173 40.50 -12.81 15.62
N LYS A 174 40.40 -13.62 14.57
CA LYS A 174 41.32 -14.73 14.33
C LYS A 174 42.75 -14.22 14.11
N TRP A 175 42.90 -13.18 13.31
CA TRP A 175 44.21 -12.56 13.06
C TRP A 175 44.83 -11.99 14.34
N SER A 176 44.07 -11.29 15.18
CA SER A 176 44.58 -10.78 16.45
C SER A 176 45.02 -11.91 17.38
N ALA A 177 44.26 -13.01 17.45
CA ALA A 177 44.64 -14.17 18.26
C ALA A 177 45.94 -14.83 17.76
N SER A 178 46.12 -14.95 16.44
CA SER A 178 47.36 -15.46 15.87
C SER A 178 48.56 -14.54 16.11
N VAL A 179 48.36 -13.22 16.06
CA VAL A 179 49.44 -12.25 16.31
C VAL A 179 49.86 -12.24 17.78
N ASP A 180 48.93 -12.38 18.72
CA ASP A 180 49.25 -12.50 20.14
C ASP A 180 50.02 -13.80 20.44
N GLU A 181 49.62 -14.93 19.83
CA GLU A 181 50.33 -16.21 19.99
C GLU A 181 51.76 -16.20 19.43
N MET A 182 52.04 -15.34 18.43
CA MET A 182 53.39 -15.11 17.90
C MET A 182 54.25 -14.20 18.79
N LYS A 183 53.63 -13.34 19.60
CA LYS A 183 54.33 -12.48 20.57
C LYS A 183 54.68 -13.23 21.86
N ASP A 184 53.85 -14.18 22.28
CA ASP A 184 54.10 -15.01 23.47
C ASP A 184 55.18 -16.09 23.27
N LYS A 185 55.56 -16.40 22.02
CA LYS A 185 56.60 -17.39 21.68
C LYS A 185 58.01 -16.80 21.50
N LYS A 186 58.28 -15.58 22.01
CA LYS A 186 59.56 -14.88 21.84
C LYS A 186 60.27 -14.57 23.16
#